data_AF-A0A9C9KYJ0-F1
#
_entry.id   AF-A0A9C9KYJ0-F1
#
_cell.length_a   1.000
_cell.length_b   1.000
_cell.length_c   1.000
_cell.angle_alpha   90.00
_cell.angle_beta   90.00
_cell.angle_gamma   90.00
#
_symmetry.space_group_name_H-M   'P 1'
#
loop_
_entity.id
_entity.type
_entity.pdbx_description
1 polymer ?
#
loop_
_entity_poly.entity_id
_entity_poly.type
_entity_poly.pdbx_seq_one_letter_code
_entity_poly.pdbx_strand_id
1 'polypeptide(L)'
;MMENMEHLEAEEVKTLGEYLQIFQRRKKQFLIPVIILSLLALIIAFVLPAVYRSTATVLIEQQEIPQDLVRSTISTYADQRLEVMQQKVMTTSNLMKIIEKFDLYHDDLQKKTREEVIEAMREDIGMEPLSADVVDPRTGRPTTATIAFSLYFDHPSPEIAQKVANELVSLYLNENLKTRNANAKEASLFLLEESKRLGDKISKLEAKLAKFKQGNMEKLPELVQFNIQLMEKTESEKLDIDRQMQAAKERKIYLEAQLAQLQPNATLYSSSGERILGKESRLKTLQAELVTMSAQYSDDHPDVVKTKKEIKALEKELGVSASKSELLLQLKKLKNDYLIAREKYSAAHPDVLKLKREIEKLEAEIKQTPDDVLEAAPVSKPDNPAYIQLQAQLEAARADLKSFAKRRKATQKRIREYEDRITSAPRVEQDYRALTRDYENTIKKYQEVKDKLMEARLSEELEKERKGERFTLIEPPLLPEVPNSPNRIMIIILGLILSFGVGLVVVALLESMDDSVRGVKSMESLFGSAPLATIPYIPSADEIAETQSHAPKIKLILGGVGLLVVVLILVNYFYKPLDVLWYVILRKLGI
;
A
#
# COMPACT_ATOMS: atom_id res chain seq x y z
N MET A 1 7.59 67.82 -58.83
CA MET A 1 8.65 66.88 -59.25
C MET A 1 8.50 65.62 -58.40
N MET A 2 7.43 64.86 -58.67
CA MET A 2 7.08 63.56 -58.08
C MET A 2 5.72 63.18 -58.68
N GLU A 3 5.74 62.56 -59.86
CA GLU A 3 4.64 61.81 -60.48
C GLU A 3 5.15 61.43 -61.87
N ASN A 4 5.62 60.20 -62.02
CA ASN A 4 5.76 59.42 -63.27
C ASN A 4 6.64 58.18 -63.00
N MET A 5 6.33 57.47 -61.92
CA MET A 5 6.76 56.10 -61.67
C MET A 5 5.51 55.22 -61.56
N GLU A 6 4.64 55.30 -62.57
CA GLU A 6 3.39 54.52 -62.62
C GLU A 6 3.01 54.23 -64.08
N HIS A 7 3.83 53.47 -64.79
CA HIS A 7 3.32 52.57 -65.82
C HIS A 7 4.00 51.23 -65.64
N LEU A 8 3.42 50.49 -64.70
CA LEU A 8 3.62 49.08 -64.44
C LEU A 8 3.43 48.28 -65.73
N GLU A 9 4.30 47.28 -65.86
CA GLU A 9 4.24 46.14 -66.76
C GLU A 9 2.79 45.63 -66.89
N ALA A 10 2.12 46.01 -67.98
CA ALA A 10 0.91 45.34 -68.38
C ALA A 10 1.32 43.99 -68.98
N GLU A 11 1.34 42.95 -68.15
CA GLU A 11 1.38 41.56 -68.63
C GLU A 11 0.28 41.40 -69.69
N GLU A 12 0.69 41.24 -70.96
CA GLU A 12 -0.23 40.93 -72.06
C GLU A 12 -0.93 39.59 -71.76
N VAL A 13 -2.18 39.66 -71.31
CA VAL A 13 -3.02 38.49 -71.12
C VAL A 13 -3.33 37.92 -72.51
N LYS A 14 -2.59 36.88 -72.90
CA LYS A 14 -2.82 36.12 -74.15
C LYS A 14 -4.29 35.72 -74.29
N THR A 15 -4.87 35.93 -75.46
CA THR A 15 -6.28 35.64 -75.72
C THR A 15 -6.53 34.13 -75.91
N LEU A 16 -7.74 33.65 -75.61
CA LEU A 16 -8.12 32.23 -75.79
C LEU A 16 -7.84 31.71 -77.22
N GLY A 17 -7.93 32.58 -78.23
CA GLY A 17 -7.61 32.24 -79.62
C GLY A 17 -6.13 32.00 -79.87
N GLU A 18 -5.24 32.71 -79.18
CA GLU A 18 -3.78 32.55 -79.29
C GLU A 18 -3.32 31.24 -78.66
N TYR A 19 -3.89 30.85 -77.51
CA TYR A 19 -3.64 29.53 -76.91
C TYR A 19 -4.08 28.38 -77.85
N LEU A 20 -5.17 28.55 -78.58
CA LEU A 20 -5.65 27.56 -79.54
C LEU A 20 -4.69 27.41 -80.74
N GLN A 21 -4.11 28.53 -81.20
CA GLN A 21 -3.11 28.52 -82.28
C GLN A 21 -1.78 27.89 -81.83
N ILE A 22 -1.32 28.19 -80.62
CA ILE A 22 -0.14 27.54 -80.00
C ILE A 22 -0.36 26.03 -79.95
N PHE A 23 -1.54 25.59 -79.51
CA PHE A 23 -1.89 24.19 -79.46
C PHE A 23 -1.91 23.54 -80.85
N GLN A 24 -2.49 24.16 -81.87
CA GLN A 24 -2.54 23.62 -83.23
C GLN A 24 -1.15 23.44 -83.85
N ARG A 25 -0.21 24.35 -83.57
CA ARG A 25 1.17 24.31 -84.05
C ARG A 25 1.99 23.24 -83.35
N ARG A 26 1.89 23.18 -82.01
CA ARG A 26 2.69 22.27 -81.17
C ARG A 26 1.96 20.99 -80.77
N LYS A 27 0.83 20.66 -81.40
CA LYS A 27 0.04 19.46 -81.09
C LYS A 27 0.85 18.17 -81.04
N LYS A 28 1.90 18.02 -81.86
CA LYS A 28 2.80 16.85 -81.80
C LYS A 28 3.66 16.85 -80.53
N GLN A 29 4.21 18.00 -80.17
CA GLN A 29 5.04 18.19 -78.96
C GLN A 29 4.21 18.09 -77.67
N PHE A 30 2.91 18.39 -77.74
CA PHE A 30 1.95 18.10 -76.68
C PHE A 30 1.58 16.61 -76.60
N LEU A 31 1.16 16.02 -77.72
CA LEU A 31 0.61 14.66 -77.75
C LEU A 31 1.66 13.58 -77.47
N ILE A 32 2.91 13.75 -77.93
CA ILE A 32 3.97 12.74 -77.73
C ILE A 32 4.25 12.47 -76.24
N PRO A 33 4.57 13.46 -75.38
CA PRO A 33 4.82 13.21 -73.96
C PRO A 33 3.56 12.74 -73.23
N VAL A 34 2.38 13.27 -73.59
CA VAL A 34 1.09 12.83 -73.02
C VAL A 34 0.87 11.34 -73.28
N ILE A 35 1.03 10.88 -74.53
CA ILE A 35 0.84 9.48 -74.91
C ILE A 35 1.88 8.59 -74.22
N ILE A 36 3.16 8.98 -74.21
CA ILE A 36 4.23 8.19 -73.59
C ILE A 36 3.99 8.01 -72.08
N LEU A 37 3.68 9.10 -71.37
CA LEU A 37 3.44 9.06 -69.92
C LEU A 37 2.13 8.35 -69.57
N SER A 38 1.09 8.49 -70.39
CA SER A 38 -0.16 7.75 -70.23
C SER A 38 0.06 6.24 -70.40
N LEU A 39 0.86 5.85 -71.39
CA LEU A 39 1.19 4.44 -71.65
C LEU A 39 2.09 3.88 -70.54
N LEU A 40 3.03 4.67 -70.03
CA LEU A 40 3.85 4.32 -68.87
C LEU A 40 2.98 4.11 -67.61
N ALA A 41 2.04 5.01 -67.34
CA ALA A 41 1.11 4.88 -66.22
C ALA A 41 0.22 3.63 -66.35
N LEU A 42 -0.22 3.30 -67.57
CA LEU A 42 -0.96 2.09 -67.87
C LEU A 42 -0.11 0.85 -67.58
N ILE A 43 1.15 0.82 -68.02
CA ILE A 43 2.09 -0.28 -67.72
C ILE A 43 2.27 -0.43 -66.21
N ILE A 44 2.54 0.66 -65.49
CA ILE A 44 2.73 0.64 -64.03
C ILE A 44 1.48 0.08 -63.32
N ALA A 45 0.29 0.49 -63.75
CA ALA A 45 -0.96 0.02 -63.17
C ALA A 45 -1.18 -1.50 -63.31
N PHE A 46 -0.57 -2.15 -64.31
CA PHE A 46 -0.68 -3.59 -64.53
C PHE A 46 0.53 -4.41 -64.04
N VAL A 47 1.71 -3.78 -63.93
CA VAL A 47 2.94 -4.44 -63.45
C VAL A 47 2.95 -4.59 -61.92
N LEU A 48 2.32 -3.67 -61.19
CA LEU A 48 2.25 -3.78 -59.73
C LEU A 48 1.40 -4.99 -59.31
N PRO A 49 1.89 -5.82 -58.35
CA PRO A 49 1.21 -7.03 -57.94
C PRO A 49 -0.14 -6.68 -57.31
N ALA A 50 -1.15 -7.50 -57.63
CA ALA A 50 -2.45 -7.43 -56.99
C ALA A 50 -2.36 -8.00 -55.57
N VAL A 51 -2.87 -7.26 -54.59
CA VAL A 51 -2.97 -7.69 -53.19
C VAL A 51 -4.44 -7.81 -52.83
N TYR A 52 -4.81 -8.96 -52.28
CA TYR A 52 -6.16 -9.29 -51.90
C TYR A 52 -6.30 -9.21 -50.38
N ARG A 53 -7.39 -8.59 -49.92
CA ARG A 53 -7.72 -8.45 -48.50
C ARG A 53 -8.84 -9.41 -48.13
N SER A 54 -8.62 -10.27 -47.14
CA SER A 54 -9.71 -11.06 -46.55
C SER A 54 -10.00 -10.54 -45.14
N THR A 55 -11.23 -10.10 -44.92
CA THR A 55 -11.68 -9.44 -43.67
C THR A 55 -12.68 -10.32 -42.94
N ALA A 56 -12.55 -10.41 -41.61
CA ALA A 56 -13.47 -11.05 -40.71
C ALA A 56 -13.97 -10.07 -39.64
N THR A 57 -15.27 -10.09 -39.35
CA THR A 57 -15.90 -9.19 -38.39
C THR A 57 -16.23 -9.94 -37.10
N VAL A 58 -15.67 -9.47 -35.98
CA VAL A 58 -15.84 -10.06 -34.65
C VAL A 58 -16.63 -9.11 -33.76
N LEU A 59 -17.77 -9.56 -33.24
CA LEU A 59 -18.60 -8.83 -32.27
C LEU A 59 -18.05 -8.96 -30.86
N ILE A 60 -18.15 -7.90 -30.08
CA ILE A 60 -17.92 -7.90 -28.65
C ILE A 60 -19.28 -8.00 -27.96
N GLU A 61 -19.71 -9.23 -27.62
CA GLU A 61 -20.95 -9.44 -26.88
C GLU A 61 -20.74 -9.12 -25.39
N GLN A 62 -21.49 -8.15 -24.87
CA GLN A 62 -21.58 -7.89 -23.42
C GLN A 62 -22.47 -8.94 -22.75
N GLN A 63 -22.17 -9.27 -21.49
CA GLN A 63 -22.88 -10.31 -20.75
C GLN A 63 -24.27 -9.84 -20.27
N GLU A 64 -25.33 -10.61 -20.56
CA GLU A 64 -26.73 -10.33 -20.18
C GLU A 64 -27.09 -10.73 -18.72
N ILE A 65 -26.11 -10.93 -17.83
CA ILE A 65 -26.41 -11.28 -16.43
C ILE A 65 -26.70 -9.99 -15.64
N PRO A 66 -27.78 -9.94 -14.82
CA PRO A 66 -28.06 -8.79 -13.96
C PRO A 66 -26.84 -8.41 -13.12
N GLN A 67 -26.38 -7.16 -13.24
CA GLN A 67 -25.17 -6.65 -12.59
C GLN A 67 -25.20 -6.66 -11.04
N ASP A 68 -26.33 -7.08 -10.46
CA ASP A 68 -26.54 -7.23 -9.03
C ASP A 68 -25.92 -8.50 -8.43
N LEU A 69 -25.59 -9.51 -9.26
CA LEU A 69 -25.03 -10.78 -8.77
C LEU A 69 -23.51 -10.89 -8.85
N VAL A 70 -22.86 -10.17 -9.78
CA VAL A 70 -21.40 -10.02 -9.82
C VAL A 70 -21.06 -8.70 -10.51
N ARG A 71 -20.44 -7.76 -9.80
CA ARG A 71 -19.82 -6.60 -10.44
C ARG A 71 -18.43 -6.99 -10.89
N SER A 72 -18.18 -7.05 -12.19
CA SER A 72 -16.82 -7.18 -12.70
C SER A 72 -15.98 -6.02 -12.16
N THR A 73 -14.96 -6.35 -11.37
CA THR A 73 -13.99 -5.40 -10.81
C THR A 73 -13.01 -4.86 -11.86
N ILE A 74 -13.08 -5.39 -13.09
CA ILE A 74 -12.23 -5.03 -14.22
C ILE A 74 -13.13 -4.44 -15.31
N SER A 75 -13.40 -3.13 -15.25
CA SER A 75 -14.01 -2.38 -16.35
C SER A 75 -12.93 -1.64 -17.14
N THR A 76 -12.07 -2.38 -17.85
CA THR A 76 -11.21 -1.75 -18.88
C THR A 76 -12.06 -1.55 -20.14
N TYR A 77 -11.94 -0.38 -20.78
CA TYR A 77 -12.57 -0.11 -22.07
C TYR A 77 -12.15 -1.17 -23.10
N ALA A 78 -13.08 -1.55 -23.99
CA ALA A 78 -12.85 -2.56 -25.01
C ALA A 78 -11.59 -2.26 -25.85
N ASP A 79 -11.31 -0.98 -26.12
CA ASP A 79 -10.17 -0.52 -26.92
C ASP A 79 -8.82 -0.89 -26.29
N GLN A 80 -8.66 -0.64 -24.99
CA GLN A 80 -7.43 -0.99 -24.27
C GLN A 80 -7.21 -2.50 -24.27
N ARG A 81 -8.28 -3.28 -24.09
CA ARG A 81 -8.21 -4.74 -24.17
C ARG A 81 -7.78 -5.18 -25.56
N LEU A 82 -8.34 -4.57 -26.60
CA LEU A 82 -8.06 -4.91 -27.99
C LEU A 82 -6.60 -4.61 -28.37
N GLU A 83 -6.03 -3.50 -27.90
CA GLU A 83 -4.62 -3.15 -28.08
C GLU A 83 -3.67 -4.15 -27.38
N VAL A 84 -3.94 -4.46 -26.11
CA VAL A 84 -3.16 -5.47 -25.37
C VAL A 84 -3.28 -6.84 -26.04
N MET A 85 -4.46 -7.19 -26.52
CA MET A 85 -4.71 -8.42 -27.26
C MET A 85 -3.94 -8.44 -28.58
N GLN A 86 -3.90 -7.34 -29.32
CA GLN A 86 -3.08 -7.21 -30.53
C GLN A 86 -1.60 -7.45 -30.21
N GLN A 87 -1.06 -6.86 -29.15
CA GLN A 87 0.33 -7.10 -28.74
C GLN A 87 0.60 -8.57 -28.38
N LYS A 88 -0.34 -9.25 -27.71
CA LYS A 88 -0.22 -10.67 -27.34
C LYS A 88 -0.35 -11.62 -28.54
N VAL A 89 -1.26 -11.32 -29.47
CA VAL A 89 -1.48 -12.14 -30.66
C VAL A 89 -0.34 -11.93 -31.65
N MET A 90 0.11 -10.70 -31.89
CA MET A 90 1.20 -10.34 -32.78
C MET A 90 2.59 -10.59 -32.17
N THR A 91 2.76 -11.58 -31.29
CA THR A 91 4.10 -11.93 -30.81
C THR A 91 4.90 -12.64 -31.89
N THR A 92 6.22 -12.49 -31.88
CA THR A 92 7.13 -13.15 -32.85
C THR A 92 6.89 -14.66 -32.91
N SER A 93 6.66 -15.30 -31.75
CA SER A 93 6.39 -16.74 -31.68
C SER A 93 5.06 -17.14 -32.32
N ASN A 94 4.02 -16.31 -32.21
CA ASN A 94 2.72 -16.62 -32.81
C ASN A 94 2.74 -16.38 -34.32
N LEU A 95 3.30 -15.26 -34.76
CA LEU A 95 3.44 -14.92 -36.17
C LEU A 95 4.30 -15.96 -36.91
N MET A 96 5.42 -16.38 -36.32
CA MET A 96 6.27 -17.42 -36.92
C MET A 96 5.52 -18.75 -37.12
N LYS A 97 4.69 -19.15 -36.16
CA LYS A 97 3.87 -20.37 -36.31
C LYS A 97 2.90 -20.28 -37.49
N ILE A 98 2.34 -19.11 -37.73
CA ILE A 98 1.42 -18.89 -38.87
C ILE A 98 2.22 -18.88 -40.18
N ILE A 99 3.38 -18.22 -40.21
CA ILE A 99 4.31 -18.21 -41.36
C ILE A 99 4.68 -19.64 -41.76
N GLU A 100 5.13 -20.46 -40.80
CA GLU A 100 5.51 -21.85 -41.03
C GLU A 100 4.32 -22.72 -41.45
N LYS A 101 3.15 -22.52 -40.84
CA LYS A 101 1.94 -23.32 -41.11
C LYS A 101 1.42 -23.13 -42.53
N PHE A 102 1.51 -21.92 -43.07
CA PHE A 102 0.97 -21.57 -44.39
C PHE A 102 2.06 -21.32 -45.46
N ASP A 103 3.33 -21.58 -45.13
CA ASP A 103 4.50 -21.35 -46.00
C ASP A 103 4.51 -19.92 -46.58
N LEU A 104 4.31 -18.93 -45.70
CA LEU A 104 4.27 -17.53 -46.09
C LEU A 104 5.69 -16.99 -46.32
N TYR A 105 5.83 -16.01 -47.20
CA TYR A 105 7.07 -15.27 -47.43
C TYR A 105 8.28 -16.15 -47.84
N HIS A 106 8.04 -17.25 -48.56
CA HIS A 106 9.09 -18.21 -48.96
C HIS A 106 10.34 -17.56 -49.57
N ASP A 107 10.15 -16.63 -50.51
CA ASP A 107 11.24 -15.92 -51.19
C ASP A 107 11.98 -14.92 -50.28
N ASP A 108 11.25 -14.35 -49.32
CA ASP A 108 11.77 -13.35 -48.38
C ASP A 108 12.53 -14.01 -47.24
N LEU A 109 12.12 -15.20 -46.79
CA LEU A 109 12.84 -16.01 -45.79
C LEU A 109 14.26 -16.40 -46.26
N GLN A 110 14.52 -16.42 -47.57
CA GLN A 110 15.85 -16.67 -48.13
C GLN A 110 16.71 -15.40 -48.27
N LYS A 111 16.09 -14.22 -48.32
CA LYS A 111 16.74 -12.95 -48.65
C LYS A 111 16.84 -11.97 -47.48
N LYS A 112 15.94 -12.09 -46.51
CA LYS A 112 15.76 -11.18 -45.37
C LYS A 112 15.97 -11.91 -44.05
N THR A 113 16.20 -11.13 -43.00
CA THR A 113 16.22 -11.64 -41.63
C THR A 113 14.82 -12.05 -41.18
N ARG A 114 14.73 -12.92 -40.17
CA ARG A 114 13.43 -13.37 -39.64
C ARG A 114 12.63 -12.21 -39.07
N GLU A 115 13.32 -11.26 -38.44
CA GLU A 115 12.75 -10.05 -37.87
C GLU A 115 12.09 -9.18 -38.96
N GLU A 116 12.76 -8.99 -40.10
CA GLU A 116 12.21 -8.25 -41.24
C GLU A 116 10.97 -8.95 -41.83
N VAL A 117 10.97 -10.27 -41.91
CA VAL A 117 9.79 -11.04 -42.38
C VAL A 117 8.63 -10.93 -41.39
N ILE A 118 8.90 -10.96 -40.08
CA ILE A 118 7.88 -10.77 -39.07
C ILE A 118 7.29 -9.35 -39.13
N GLU A 119 8.11 -8.33 -39.37
CA GLU A 119 7.62 -6.97 -39.50
C GLU A 119 6.76 -6.79 -40.75
N ALA A 120 7.16 -7.38 -41.88
CA ALA A 120 6.32 -7.45 -43.08
C ALA A 120 4.96 -8.12 -42.78
N MET A 121 4.96 -9.21 -42.01
CA MET A 121 3.72 -9.85 -41.58
C MET A 121 2.86 -8.95 -40.68
N ARG A 122 3.45 -8.13 -39.81
CA ARG A 122 2.69 -7.17 -39.00
C ARG A 122 2.03 -6.10 -39.87
N GLU A 123 2.71 -5.64 -40.92
CA GLU A 123 2.17 -4.66 -41.87
C GLU A 123 1.01 -5.24 -42.69
N ASP A 124 1.09 -6.52 -43.05
CA ASP A 124 0.04 -7.23 -43.81
C ASP A 124 -1.21 -7.57 -42.95
N ILE A 125 -1.09 -7.55 -41.62
CA ILE A 125 -2.22 -7.79 -40.72
C ILE A 125 -2.77 -6.46 -40.20
N GLY A 126 -4.06 -6.21 -40.45
CA GLY A 126 -4.74 -5.05 -39.90
C GLY A 126 -5.89 -5.41 -38.98
N MET A 127 -6.17 -4.48 -38.06
CA MET A 127 -7.30 -4.53 -37.15
C MET A 127 -7.93 -3.14 -37.10
N GLU A 128 -9.23 -3.09 -37.35
CA GLU A 128 -10.01 -1.84 -37.36
C GLU A 128 -11.19 -1.96 -36.38
N PRO A 129 -11.24 -1.14 -35.32
CA PRO A 129 -12.37 -1.13 -34.40
C PRO A 129 -13.61 -0.52 -35.07
N LEU A 130 -14.77 -1.13 -34.83
CA LEU A 130 -16.07 -0.61 -35.20
C LEU A 130 -16.75 -0.05 -33.94
N SER A 131 -16.77 1.27 -33.84
CA SER A 131 -17.33 1.98 -32.69
C SER A 131 -18.75 2.50 -32.96
N ALA A 132 -19.58 2.50 -31.92
CA ALA A 132 -20.93 3.05 -31.93
C ALA A 132 -21.14 3.94 -30.69
N ASP A 133 -21.96 4.97 -30.83
CA ASP A 133 -22.35 5.81 -29.69
C ASP A 133 -23.35 5.06 -28.81
N VAL A 134 -22.95 4.76 -27.59
CA VAL A 134 -23.75 4.06 -26.58
C VAL A 134 -23.95 4.96 -25.37
N VAL A 135 -24.99 4.71 -24.57
CA VAL A 135 -25.17 5.40 -23.29
C VAL A 135 -24.54 4.55 -22.20
N ASP A 136 -23.55 5.10 -21.49
CA ASP A 136 -22.89 4.40 -20.39
C ASP A 136 -23.91 4.09 -19.26
N PRO A 137 -24.15 2.81 -18.92
CA PRO A 137 -25.10 2.42 -17.87
C PRO A 137 -24.78 2.99 -16.48
N ARG A 138 -23.51 3.35 -16.22
CA ARG A 138 -23.05 3.84 -14.91
C ARG A 138 -23.24 5.34 -14.74
N THR A 139 -23.12 6.10 -15.84
CA THR A 139 -23.10 7.57 -15.80
C THR A 139 -24.26 8.22 -16.56
N GLY A 140 -24.98 7.46 -17.38
CA GLY A 140 -26.08 7.94 -18.22
C GLY A 140 -25.64 8.90 -19.34
N ARG A 141 -24.33 8.99 -19.61
CA ARG A 141 -23.77 9.89 -20.64
C ARG A 141 -23.52 9.14 -21.95
N PRO A 142 -23.68 9.80 -23.11
CA PRO A 142 -23.23 9.26 -24.38
C PRO A 142 -21.72 9.06 -24.36
N THR A 143 -21.26 7.87 -24.74
CA THR A 143 -19.86 7.50 -24.90
C THR A 143 -19.71 6.64 -26.16
N THR A 144 -18.62 6.81 -26.88
CA THR A 144 -18.32 5.97 -28.04
C THR A 144 -17.71 4.66 -27.54
N ALA A 145 -18.35 3.53 -27.85
CA ALA A 145 -17.87 2.21 -27.47
C ALA A 145 -17.59 1.36 -28.71
N THR A 146 -16.47 0.66 -28.72
CA THR A 146 -16.17 -0.35 -29.74
C THR A 146 -17.06 -1.58 -29.53
N ILE A 147 -17.96 -1.80 -30.47
CA ILE A 147 -18.95 -2.89 -30.44
C ILE A 147 -18.47 -4.12 -31.20
N ALA A 148 -17.66 -3.93 -32.24
CA ALA A 148 -17.08 -4.99 -33.04
C ALA A 148 -15.69 -4.55 -33.51
N PHE A 149 -14.93 -5.45 -34.11
CA PHE A 149 -13.70 -5.12 -34.79
C PHE A 149 -13.53 -6.01 -36.02
N SER A 150 -12.91 -5.45 -37.05
CA SER A 150 -12.58 -6.15 -38.28
C SER A 150 -11.11 -6.56 -38.22
N LEU A 151 -10.82 -7.84 -38.44
CA LEU A 151 -9.48 -8.37 -38.63
C LEU A 151 -9.30 -8.68 -40.10
N TYR A 152 -8.17 -8.29 -40.69
CA TYR A 152 -7.86 -8.63 -42.07
C TYR A 152 -6.40 -9.03 -42.27
N PHE A 153 -6.18 -9.79 -43.34
CA PHE A 153 -4.85 -10.11 -43.84
C PHE A 153 -4.77 -9.81 -45.33
N ASP A 154 -3.72 -9.10 -45.71
CA ASP A 154 -3.41 -8.71 -47.07
C ASP A 154 -2.38 -9.69 -47.68
N HIS A 155 -2.70 -10.30 -48.82
CA HIS A 155 -1.77 -11.22 -49.49
C HIS A 155 -2.01 -11.28 -51.01
N PRO A 156 -0.98 -11.52 -51.84
CA PRO A 156 -1.15 -11.65 -53.30
C PRO A 156 -2.04 -12.83 -53.75
N SER A 157 -2.17 -13.85 -52.91
CA SER A 157 -3.08 -14.98 -53.14
C SER A 157 -4.35 -14.85 -52.31
N PRO A 158 -5.55 -14.87 -52.92
CA PRO A 158 -6.82 -14.73 -52.22
C PRO A 158 -7.10 -15.90 -51.27
N GLU A 159 -6.67 -17.12 -51.62
CA GLU A 159 -6.86 -18.30 -50.76
C GLU A 159 -6.02 -18.22 -49.48
N ILE A 160 -4.78 -17.76 -49.60
CA ILE A 160 -3.88 -17.58 -48.47
C ILE A 160 -4.40 -16.43 -47.59
N ALA A 161 -4.85 -15.33 -48.20
CA ALA A 161 -5.47 -14.22 -47.49
C ALA A 161 -6.60 -14.71 -46.57
N GLN A 162 -7.49 -15.54 -47.10
CA GLN A 162 -8.61 -16.12 -46.34
C GLN A 162 -8.16 -17.07 -45.23
N LYS A 163 -7.27 -18.03 -45.55
CA LYS A 163 -6.82 -19.05 -44.59
C LYS A 163 -6.09 -18.43 -43.40
N VAL A 164 -5.23 -17.45 -43.65
CA VAL A 164 -4.49 -16.74 -42.62
C VAL A 164 -5.42 -15.85 -41.80
N ALA A 165 -6.34 -15.10 -42.43
CA ALA A 165 -7.34 -14.33 -41.72
C ALA A 165 -8.18 -15.21 -40.77
N ASN A 166 -8.57 -16.42 -41.20
CA ASN A 166 -9.30 -17.36 -40.37
C ASN A 166 -8.49 -17.90 -39.18
N GLU A 167 -7.19 -18.15 -39.40
CA GLU A 167 -6.29 -18.53 -38.31
C GLU A 167 -6.11 -17.40 -37.30
N LEU A 168 -5.97 -16.15 -37.76
CA LEU A 168 -5.87 -14.98 -36.92
C LEU A 168 -7.12 -14.80 -36.06
N VAL A 169 -8.31 -14.89 -36.65
CA VAL A 169 -9.58 -14.87 -35.90
C VAL A 169 -9.56 -15.93 -34.80
N SER A 170 -9.22 -17.18 -35.13
CA SER A 170 -9.17 -18.28 -34.17
C SER A 170 -8.17 -18.01 -33.05
N LEU A 171 -7.01 -17.42 -33.37
CA LEU A 171 -5.98 -17.05 -32.40
C LEU A 171 -6.47 -15.93 -31.45
N TYR A 172 -7.13 -14.89 -31.97
CA TYR A 172 -7.71 -13.81 -31.15
C TYR A 172 -8.82 -14.34 -30.21
N LEU A 173 -9.72 -15.18 -30.72
CA LEU A 173 -10.79 -15.77 -29.91
C LEU A 173 -10.23 -16.63 -28.77
N ASN A 174 -9.24 -17.48 -29.08
CA ASN A 174 -8.61 -18.36 -28.08
C ASN A 174 -7.80 -17.57 -27.04
N GLU A 175 -7.03 -16.57 -27.46
CA GLU A 175 -6.23 -15.76 -26.56
C GLU A 175 -7.11 -14.91 -25.62
N ASN A 176 -8.29 -14.48 -26.08
CA ASN A 176 -9.28 -13.78 -25.24
C ASN A 176 -9.82 -14.72 -24.15
N LEU A 177 -10.24 -15.95 -24.51
CA LEU A 177 -10.71 -16.94 -23.54
C LEU A 177 -9.63 -17.30 -22.52
N LYS A 178 -8.39 -17.47 -22.97
CA LYS A 178 -7.25 -17.78 -22.09
C LYS A 178 -6.95 -16.63 -21.12
N THR A 179 -6.89 -15.40 -21.63
CA THR A 179 -6.61 -14.21 -20.81
C THR A 179 -7.72 -13.96 -19.79
N ARG A 180 -8.99 -14.09 -20.17
CA ARG A 180 -10.12 -13.88 -19.23
C ARG A 180 -10.14 -14.94 -18.13
N ASN A 181 -9.95 -16.22 -18.47
CA ASN A 181 -9.82 -17.28 -17.48
C ASN A 181 -8.63 -17.05 -16.53
N ALA A 182 -7.48 -16.62 -17.05
CA ALA A 182 -6.31 -16.31 -16.23
C ALA A 182 -6.58 -15.16 -15.26
N ASN A 183 -7.17 -14.06 -15.74
CA ASN A 183 -7.50 -12.89 -14.91
C ASN A 183 -8.52 -13.22 -13.81
N ALA A 184 -9.58 -13.97 -14.15
CA ALA A 184 -10.59 -14.38 -13.16
C ALA A 184 -9.98 -15.26 -12.06
N LYS A 185 -9.13 -16.22 -12.45
CA LYS A 185 -8.39 -17.07 -11.53
C LYS A 185 -7.42 -16.26 -10.67
N GLU A 186 -6.69 -15.32 -11.24
CA GLU A 186 -5.75 -14.46 -10.51
C GLU A 186 -6.47 -13.60 -9.47
N ALA A 187 -7.61 -12.99 -9.82
CA ALA A 187 -8.42 -12.22 -8.88
C ALA A 187 -8.96 -13.07 -7.73
N SER A 188 -9.46 -14.28 -8.04
CA SER A 188 -9.90 -15.28 -7.05
C SER A 188 -8.76 -15.68 -6.10
N LEU A 189 -7.56 -15.93 -6.63
CA LEU A 189 -6.36 -16.26 -5.84
C LEU A 189 -5.92 -15.10 -4.94
N PHE A 190 -5.89 -13.87 -5.46
CA PHE A 190 -5.55 -12.68 -4.68
C PHE A 190 -6.48 -12.50 -3.48
N LEU A 191 -7.81 -12.59 -3.70
CA LEU A 191 -8.79 -12.47 -2.63
C LEU A 191 -8.71 -13.62 -1.62
N LEU A 192 -8.38 -14.83 -2.08
CA LEU A 192 -8.14 -15.98 -1.20
C LEU A 192 -6.94 -15.74 -0.27
N GLU A 193 -5.83 -15.26 -0.83
CA GLU A 193 -4.63 -14.95 -0.05
C GLU A 193 -4.87 -13.80 0.94
N GLU A 194 -5.57 -12.75 0.50
CA GLU A 194 -5.95 -11.63 1.36
C GLU A 194 -6.90 -12.05 2.48
N SER A 195 -7.87 -12.92 2.20
CA SER A 195 -8.75 -13.52 3.21
C SER A 195 -7.94 -14.28 4.25
N LYS A 196 -6.98 -15.11 3.83
CA LYS A 196 -6.09 -15.85 4.74
C LYS A 196 -5.25 -14.91 5.60
N ARG A 197 -4.66 -13.88 4.99
CA ARG A 197 -3.85 -12.86 5.70
C ARG A 197 -4.66 -12.11 6.76
N LEU A 198 -5.90 -11.74 6.44
CA LEU A 198 -6.82 -11.11 7.39
C LEU A 198 -7.22 -12.09 8.51
N GLY A 199 -7.47 -13.37 8.19
CA GLY A 199 -7.70 -14.42 9.18
C GLY A 199 -6.55 -14.54 10.19
N ASP A 200 -5.30 -14.62 9.72
CA ASP A 200 -4.12 -14.67 10.59
C ASP A 200 -3.99 -13.40 11.46
N LYS A 201 -4.36 -12.24 10.91
CA LYS A 201 -4.36 -10.97 11.64
C LYS A 201 -5.43 -10.95 12.74
N ILE A 202 -6.62 -11.49 12.47
CA ILE A 202 -7.70 -11.65 13.45
C ILE A 202 -7.21 -12.51 14.61
N SER A 203 -6.65 -13.69 14.35
CA SER A 203 -6.13 -14.56 15.42
C SER A 203 -5.03 -13.90 16.25
N LYS A 204 -4.15 -13.10 15.62
CA LYS A 204 -3.14 -12.31 16.35
C LYS A 204 -3.76 -11.21 17.21
N LEU A 205 -4.81 -10.54 16.73
CA LEU A 205 -5.53 -9.51 17.50
C LEU A 205 -6.33 -10.12 18.65
N GLU A 206 -6.96 -11.27 18.46
CA GLU A 206 -7.61 -12.05 19.52
C GLU A 206 -6.62 -12.43 20.61
N ALA A 207 -5.46 -12.98 20.24
CA ALA A 207 -4.40 -13.32 21.19
C ALA A 207 -3.88 -12.09 21.95
N LYS A 208 -3.71 -10.95 21.26
CA LYS A 208 -3.33 -9.67 21.89
C LYS A 208 -4.41 -9.16 22.85
N LEU A 209 -5.68 -9.22 22.46
CA LEU A 209 -6.83 -8.84 23.31
C LEU A 209 -6.91 -9.74 24.54
N ALA A 210 -6.76 -11.06 24.38
CA ALA A 210 -6.76 -12.01 25.49
C ALA A 210 -5.61 -11.72 26.47
N LYS A 211 -4.38 -11.52 25.97
CA LYS A 211 -3.22 -11.16 26.79
C LYS A 211 -3.40 -9.79 27.49
N PHE A 212 -4.00 -8.83 26.79
CA PHE A 212 -4.30 -7.51 27.35
C PHE A 212 -5.34 -7.61 28.47
N LYS A 213 -6.41 -8.37 28.28
CA LYS A 213 -7.43 -8.65 29.31
C LYS A 213 -6.82 -9.36 30.51
N GLN A 214 -5.98 -10.38 30.29
CA GLN A 214 -5.32 -11.13 31.36
C GLN A 214 -4.38 -10.25 32.18
N GLY A 215 -3.59 -9.37 31.54
CA GLY A 215 -2.67 -8.46 32.24
C GLY A 215 -3.36 -7.32 33.00
N ASN A 216 -4.62 -7.00 32.66
CA ASN A 216 -5.36 -5.87 33.21
C ASN A 216 -6.69 -6.28 33.86
N MET A 217 -6.86 -7.54 34.27
CA MET A 217 -8.15 -8.08 34.74
C MET A 217 -8.84 -7.20 35.78
N GLU A 218 -8.10 -6.66 36.75
CA GLU A 218 -8.66 -5.85 37.84
C GLU A 218 -8.89 -4.37 37.48
N LYS A 219 -8.45 -3.95 36.29
CA LYS A 219 -8.44 -2.57 35.80
C LYS A 219 -9.33 -2.39 34.57
N LEU A 220 -10.11 -3.41 34.21
CA LEU A 220 -11.00 -3.35 33.06
C LEU A 220 -12.10 -2.31 33.29
N PRO A 221 -12.57 -1.62 32.22
CA PRO A 221 -13.61 -0.59 32.32
C PRO A 221 -14.90 -1.10 32.99
N GLU A 222 -15.28 -2.34 32.68
CA GLU A 222 -16.45 -3.03 33.23
C GLU A 222 -16.40 -3.19 34.76
N LEU A 223 -15.21 -3.15 35.35
CA LEU A 223 -14.99 -3.32 36.79
C LEU A 223 -14.79 -2.00 37.53
N VAL A 224 -14.74 -0.86 36.85
CA VAL A 224 -14.51 0.44 37.50
C VAL A 224 -15.58 0.73 38.54
N GLN A 225 -16.86 0.53 38.20
CA GLN A 225 -17.96 0.74 39.12
C GLN A 225 -17.88 -0.20 40.35
N PHE A 226 -17.47 -1.44 40.13
CA PHE A 226 -17.28 -2.42 41.20
C PHE A 226 -16.10 -2.05 42.10
N ASN A 227 -14.98 -1.58 41.52
CA ASN A 227 -13.82 -1.09 42.26
C ASN A 227 -14.16 0.13 43.12
N ILE A 228 -14.99 1.06 42.63
CA ILE A 228 -15.48 2.21 43.42
C ILE A 228 -16.28 1.72 44.63
N GLN A 229 -17.22 0.80 44.45
CA GLN A 229 -18.01 0.25 45.56
C GLN A 229 -17.14 -0.47 46.60
N LEU A 230 -16.13 -1.24 46.15
CA LEU A 230 -15.17 -1.88 47.05
C LEU A 230 -14.32 -0.86 47.80
N MET A 231 -13.92 0.23 47.14
CA MET A 231 -13.18 1.32 47.75
C MET A 231 -14.01 2.00 48.84
N GLU A 232 -15.25 2.40 48.55
CA GLU A 232 -16.18 3.04 49.50
C GLU A 232 -16.45 2.15 50.73
N LYS A 233 -16.65 0.85 50.51
CA LYS A 233 -16.80 -0.12 51.60
C LYS A 233 -15.53 -0.21 52.47
N THR A 234 -14.36 -0.20 51.84
CA THR A 234 -13.06 -0.27 52.52
C THR A 234 -12.75 1.03 53.26
N GLU A 235 -13.15 2.18 52.72
CA GLU A 235 -13.09 3.47 53.41
C GLU A 235 -13.99 3.50 54.65
N SER A 236 -15.21 2.98 54.53
CA SER A 236 -16.12 2.84 55.68
C SER A 236 -15.51 1.94 56.77
N GLU A 237 -14.91 0.80 56.40
CA GLU A 237 -14.18 -0.07 57.33
C GLU A 237 -13.01 0.65 58.01
N LYS A 238 -12.26 1.47 57.27
CA LYS A 238 -11.16 2.27 57.82
C LYS A 238 -11.70 3.29 58.84
N LEU A 239 -12.81 3.97 58.55
CA LEU A 239 -13.43 4.91 59.49
C LEU A 239 -13.86 4.21 60.78
N ASP A 240 -14.40 2.99 60.69
CA ASP A 240 -14.72 2.17 61.86
C ASP A 240 -13.49 1.82 62.69
N ILE A 241 -12.40 1.40 62.04
CA ILE A 241 -11.12 1.12 62.70
C ILE A 241 -10.56 2.38 63.37
N ASP A 242 -10.64 3.54 62.71
CA ASP A 242 -10.16 4.81 63.25
C ASP A 242 -10.96 5.20 64.50
N ARG A 243 -12.28 4.98 64.51
CA ARG A 243 -13.14 5.15 65.70
C ARG A 243 -12.74 4.20 66.84
N GLN A 244 -12.54 2.91 66.54
CA GLN A 244 -12.11 1.91 67.54
C GLN A 244 -10.73 2.23 68.11
N MET A 245 -9.80 2.66 67.26
CA MET A 245 -8.46 3.05 67.65
C MET A 245 -8.49 4.28 68.56
N GLN A 246 -9.32 5.28 68.27
CA GLN A 246 -9.49 6.46 69.12
C GLN A 246 -10.06 6.08 70.49
N ALA A 247 -11.10 5.24 70.54
CA ALA A 247 -11.67 4.75 71.80
C ALA A 247 -10.63 3.94 72.63
N ALA A 248 -9.85 3.08 71.99
CA ALA A 248 -8.76 2.35 72.66
C ALA A 248 -7.64 3.28 73.16
N LYS A 249 -7.37 4.37 72.43
CA LYS A 249 -6.41 5.42 72.83
C LYS A 249 -6.88 6.17 74.06
N GLU A 250 -8.14 6.59 74.10
CA GLU A 250 -8.76 7.26 75.23
C GLU A 250 -8.77 6.34 76.46
N ARG A 251 -9.14 5.06 76.27
CA ARG A 251 -9.07 4.05 77.34
C ARG A 251 -7.66 3.85 77.87
N LYS A 252 -6.65 3.79 77.00
CA LYS A 252 -5.23 3.72 77.38
C LYS A 252 -4.84 4.93 78.24
N ILE A 253 -5.15 6.15 77.79
CA ILE A 253 -4.82 7.40 78.51
C ILE A 253 -5.50 7.40 79.89
N TYR A 254 -6.77 7.00 79.95
CA TYR A 254 -7.52 6.89 81.20
C TYR A 254 -6.87 5.90 82.18
N LEU A 255 -6.51 4.70 81.71
CA LEU A 255 -5.85 3.68 82.52
C LEU A 255 -4.44 4.11 82.97
N GLU A 256 -3.68 4.81 82.11
CA GLU A 256 -2.38 5.39 82.47
C GLU A 256 -2.53 6.46 83.56
N ALA A 257 -3.54 7.32 83.47
CA ALA A 257 -3.84 8.32 84.50
C ALA A 257 -4.26 7.67 85.84
N GLN A 258 -5.04 6.59 85.81
CA GLN A 258 -5.39 5.82 87.02
C GLN A 258 -4.19 5.12 87.65
N LEU A 259 -3.34 4.48 86.84
CA LEU A 259 -2.12 3.83 87.32
C LEU A 259 -1.12 4.82 87.92
N ALA A 260 -1.04 6.04 87.39
CA ALA A 260 -0.19 7.10 87.94
C ALA A 260 -0.62 7.55 89.35
N GLN A 261 -1.89 7.37 89.71
CA GLN A 261 -2.41 7.68 91.06
C GLN A 261 -2.22 6.52 92.06
N LEU A 262 -1.90 5.32 91.59
CA LEU A 262 -1.72 4.14 92.43
C LEU A 262 -0.24 3.88 92.72
N GLN A 263 0.08 3.56 93.97
CA GLN A 263 1.42 3.10 94.32
C GLN A 263 1.62 1.66 93.78
N PRO A 264 2.74 1.38 93.08
CA PRO A 264 3.02 0.06 92.53
C PRO A 264 3.08 -1.04 93.59
N ASN A 265 3.51 -0.69 94.81
CA ASN A 265 3.64 -1.62 95.91
C ASN A 265 2.61 -1.33 97.01
N ALA A 266 1.82 -2.32 97.40
CA ALA A 266 0.87 -2.20 98.49
C ALA A 266 1.59 -2.24 99.84
N THR A 267 1.34 -1.28 100.73
CA THR A 267 1.73 -1.45 102.14
C THR A 267 0.78 -2.44 102.79
N LEU A 268 1.22 -3.69 102.91
CA LEU A 268 0.46 -4.73 103.62
C LEU A 268 0.64 -4.53 105.14
N TYR A 269 -0.43 -4.64 105.92
CA TYR A 269 -0.40 -4.60 107.38
C TYR A 269 -0.85 -5.97 107.94
N SER A 270 -0.16 -6.47 108.94
CA SER A 270 -0.52 -7.66 109.71
C SER A 270 -1.80 -7.42 110.53
N SER A 271 -2.49 -8.49 110.93
CA SER A 271 -3.63 -8.42 111.86
C SER A 271 -3.28 -7.84 113.24
N SER A 272 -1.98 -7.67 113.53
CA SER A 272 -1.42 -7.01 114.72
C SER A 272 -1.05 -5.53 114.51
N GLY A 273 -1.27 -4.97 113.30
CA GLY A 273 -0.97 -3.57 112.97
C GLY A 273 0.46 -3.30 112.47
N GLU A 274 1.33 -4.32 112.39
CA GLU A 274 2.69 -4.17 111.86
C GLU A 274 2.75 -4.17 110.33
N ARG A 275 3.61 -3.32 109.76
CA ARG A 275 3.83 -3.20 108.30
C ARG A 275 4.61 -4.40 107.76
N ILE A 276 3.98 -5.19 106.91
CA ILE A 276 4.60 -6.30 106.17
C ILE A 276 5.33 -5.70 104.96
N LEU A 277 6.66 -5.67 105.02
CA LEU A 277 7.53 -5.28 103.91
C LEU A 277 7.79 -6.49 103.01
N GLY A 278 7.60 -6.35 101.70
CA GLY A 278 8.02 -7.37 100.73
C GLY A 278 9.54 -7.62 100.80
N LYS A 279 9.97 -8.83 100.42
CA LYS A 279 11.37 -9.29 100.55
C LYS A 279 12.39 -8.33 99.92
N GLU A 280 12.10 -7.70 98.78
CA GLU A 280 13.00 -6.68 98.18
C GLU A 280 13.03 -5.36 98.95
N SER A 281 11.91 -4.92 99.54
CA SER A 281 11.91 -3.72 100.41
C SER A 281 12.72 -3.98 101.68
N ARG A 282 12.63 -5.20 102.24
CA ARG A 282 13.47 -5.62 103.37
C ARG A 282 14.96 -5.66 103.01
N LEU A 283 15.31 -6.15 101.81
CA LEU A 283 16.69 -6.10 101.31
C LEU A 283 17.21 -4.66 101.20
N LYS A 284 16.44 -3.72 100.63
CA LYS A 284 16.85 -2.31 100.54
C LYS A 284 17.02 -1.66 101.91
N THR A 285 16.15 -1.97 102.88
CA THR A 285 16.28 -1.48 104.25
C THR A 285 17.53 -2.06 104.92
N LEU A 286 17.78 -3.36 104.78
CA LEU A 286 18.99 -3.99 105.32
C LEU A 286 20.26 -3.48 104.66
N GLN A 287 20.25 -3.19 103.35
CA GLN A 287 21.36 -2.55 102.65
C GLN A 287 21.60 -1.12 103.15
N ALA A 288 20.54 -0.35 103.41
CA ALA A 288 20.67 0.98 104.02
C ALA A 288 21.19 0.90 105.47
N GLU A 289 20.74 -0.08 106.26
CA GLU A 289 21.27 -0.38 107.59
C GLU A 289 22.73 -0.86 107.53
N LEU A 290 23.11 -1.63 106.52
CA LEU A 290 24.50 -2.00 106.29
C LEU A 290 25.36 -0.77 106.03
N VAL A 291 24.88 0.17 105.22
CA VAL A 291 25.60 1.43 104.94
C VAL A 291 25.77 2.24 106.21
N THR A 292 24.73 2.40 107.03
CA THR A 292 24.85 3.13 108.31
C THR A 292 25.72 2.40 109.34
N MET A 293 25.62 1.07 109.43
CA MET A 293 26.46 0.24 110.31
C MET A 293 27.93 0.23 109.86
N SER A 294 28.20 0.20 108.55
CA SER A 294 29.56 0.24 108.00
C SER A 294 30.26 1.59 108.20
N ALA A 295 29.50 2.66 108.47
CA ALA A 295 30.04 3.96 108.84
C ALA A 295 30.48 4.05 110.31
N GLN A 296 30.00 3.14 111.18
CA GLN A 296 30.25 3.16 112.63
C GLN A 296 31.03 1.94 113.12
N TYR A 297 30.98 0.82 112.41
CA TYR A 297 31.57 -0.46 112.79
C TYR A 297 32.48 -1.00 111.68
N SER A 298 33.55 -1.71 112.05
CA SER A 298 34.44 -2.35 111.06
C SER A 298 33.76 -3.58 110.42
N ASP A 299 34.31 -4.03 109.29
CA ASP A 299 33.75 -5.13 108.50
C ASP A 299 33.59 -6.47 109.26
N ASP A 300 34.33 -6.65 110.36
CA ASP A 300 34.32 -7.86 111.20
C ASP A 300 33.35 -7.80 112.40
N HIS A 301 32.62 -6.69 112.57
CA HIS A 301 31.69 -6.53 113.70
C HIS A 301 30.52 -7.55 113.60
N PRO A 302 30.11 -8.21 114.71
CA PRO A 302 29.10 -9.27 114.69
C PRO A 302 27.80 -8.88 113.99
N ASP A 303 27.33 -7.65 114.21
CA ASP A 303 26.09 -7.14 113.61
C ASP A 303 26.24 -6.82 112.13
N VAL A 304 27.40 -6.33 111.68
CA VAL A 304 27.69 -6.10 110.26
C VAL A 304 27.75 -7.44 109.52
N VAL A 305 28.38 -8.45 110.11
CA VAL A 305 28.46 -9.81 109.55
C VAL A 305 27.07 -10.45 109.48
N LYS A 306 26.23 -10.26 110.51
CA LYS A 306 24.85 -10.76 110.53
C LYS A 306 24.01 -10.09 109.43
N THR A 307 24.05 -8.77 109.32
CA THR A 307 23.34 -8.00 108.28
C THR A 307 23.85 -8.37 106.88
N LYS A 308 25.17 -8.53 106.66
CA LYS A 308 25.74 -9.05 105.40
C LYS A 308 25.23 -10.45 105.06
N LYS A 309 25.12 -11.34 106.05
CA LYS A 309 24.58 -12.69 105.86
C LYS A 309 23.09 -12.68 105.53
N GLU A 310 22.30 -11.83 106.19
CA GLU A 310 20.87 -11.66 105.91
C GLU A 310 20.64 -11.06 104.52
N ILE A 311 21.41 -10.04 104.14
CA ILE A 311 21.44 -9.49 102.77
C ILE A 311 21.79 -10.58 101.77
N LYS A 312 22.87 -11.33 101.98
CA LYS A 312 23.31 -12.39 101.07
C LYS A 312 22.31 -13.54 100.96
N ALA A 313 21.61 -13.86 102.05
CA ALA A 313 20.52 -14.84 102.05
C ALA A 313 19.31 -14.34 101.26
N LEU A 314 18.91 -13.07 101.45
CA LEU A 314 17.84 -12.43 100.71
C LEU A 314 18.18 -12.25 99.22
N GLU A 315 19.42 -11.88 98.89
CA GLU A 315 19.93 -11.80 97.51
C GLU A 315 19.86 -13.16 96.80
N LYS A 316 20.19 -14.24 97.53
CA LYS A 316 20.11 -15.62 97.03
C LYS A 316 18.66 -16.08 96.84
N GLU A 317 17.74 -15.72 97.74
CA GLU A 317 16.30 -16.01 97.60
C GLU A 317 15.62 -15.21 96.49
N LEU A 318 16.08 -13.99 96.23
CA LEU A 318 15.57 -13.10 95.18
C LEU A 318 16.18 -13.39 93.79
N GLY A 319 17.01 -14.42 93.67
CA GLY A 319 17.60 -14.84 92.40
C GLY A 319 18.59 -13.81 91.81
N VAL A 320 19.16 -12.93 92.63
CA VAL A 320 20.18 -11.96 92.19
C VAL A 320 21.51 -12.69 92.02
N SER A 321 21.65 -13.39 90.90
CA SER A 321 22.91 -13.92 90.40
C SER A 321 23.63 -12.84 89.58
N ALA A 322 24.97 -12.80 89.63
CA ALA A 322 25.83 -11.84 88.94
C ALA A 322 25.29 -11.50 87.55
N SER A 323 24.80 -10.27 87.42
CA SER A 323 23.96 -9.84 86.31
C SER A 323 24.77 -9.81 85.02
N LYS A 324 24.21 -10.27 83.89
CA LYS A 324 24.69 -9.91 82.55
C LYS A 324 24.87 -8.38 82.41
N SER A 325 24.13 -7.58 83.17
CA SER A 325 24.31 -6.11 83.24
C SER A 325 25.58 -5.67 83.98
N GLU A 326 26.06 -6.44 84.96
CA GLU A 326 27.34 -6.21 85.64
C GLU A 326 28.51 -6.53 84.71
N LEU A 327 28.41 -7.61 83.91
CA LEU A 327 29.34 -7.92 82.82
C LEU A 327 29.32 -6.84 81.72
N LEU A 328 28.14 -6.30 81.37
CA LEU A 328 28.02 -5.18 80.42
C LEU A 328 28.59 -3.86 80.97
N LEU A 329 28.45 -3.60 82.27
CA LEU A 329 29.07 -2.45 82.96
C LEU A 329 30.60 -2.59 83.02
N GLN A 330 31.10 -3.78 83.33
CA GLN A 330 32.52 -4.09 83.27
C GLN A 330 33.05 -3.94 81.84
N LEU A 331 32.32 -4.42 80.82
CA LEU A 331 32.69 -4.23 79.41
C LEU A 331 32.76 -2.76 79.03
N LYS A 332 31.79 -1.95 79.49
CA LYS A 332 31.79 -0.51 79.24
C LYS A 332 33.00 0.17 79.90
N LYS A 333 33.36 -0.22 81.12
CA LYS A 333 34.55 0.28 81.83
C LYS A 333 35.85 -0.12 81.12
N LEU A 334 36.03 -1.40 80.79
CA LEU A 334 37.20 -1.88 80.05
C LEU A 334 37.34 -1.23 78.66
N LYS A 335 36.24 -1.01 77.94
CA LYS A 335 36.25 -0.26 76.68
C LYS A 335 36.71 1.18 76.87
N ASN A 336 36.28 1.83 77.95
CA ASN A 336 36.72 3.18 78.27
C ASN A 336 38.21 3.21 78.64
N ASP A 337 38.68 2.27 79.45
CA ASP A 337 40.09 2.14 79.83
C ASP A 337 40.98 1.82 78.60
N TYR A 338 40.48 1.02 77.65
CA TYR A 338 41.11 0.78 76.35
C TYR A 338 41.20 2.05 75.49
N LEU A 339 40.15 2.88 75.47
CA LEU A 339 40.16 4.16 74.75
C LEU A 339 41.18 5.12 75.36
N ILE A 340 41.23 5.24 76.68
CA ILE A 340 42.23 6.06 77.41
C ILE A 340 43.66 5.53 77.15
N ALA A 341 43.86 4.21 77.16
CA ALA A 341 45.16 3.60 76.88
C ALA A 341 45.60 3.82 75.43
N ARG A 342 44.67 3.82 74.47
CA ARG A 342 44.94 4.08 73.04
C ARG A 342 45.23 5.56 72.74
N GLU A 343 44.81 6.46 73.62
CA GLU A 343 45.14 7.88 73.56
C GLU A 343 46.57 8.16 74.03
N LYS A 344 47.09 7.35 74.96
CA LYS A 344 48.44 7.49 75.53
C LYS A 344 49.49 6.59 74.88
N TYR A 345 49.10 5.45 74.32
CA TYR A 345 50.01 4.43 73.80
C TYR A 345 49.61 3.98 72.38
N SER A 346 50.59 3.55 71.58
CA SER A 346 50.33 3.03 70.24
C SER A 346 49.59 1.68 70.28
N ALA A 347 48.93 1.31 69.18
CA ALA A 347 48.13 0.09 69.08
C ALA A 347 48.93 -1.22 69.34
N ALA A 348 50.27 -1.18 69.29
CA ALA A 348 51.15 -2.31 69.56
C ALA A 348 51.64 -2.39 71.02
N HIS A 349 51.25 -1.44 71.89
CA HIS A 349 51.69 -1.41 73.28
C HIS A 349 51.11 -2.60 74.09
N PRO A 350 51.88 -3.24 74.99
CA PRO A 350 51.44 -4.42 75.73
C PRO A 350 50.11 -4.23 76.48
N ASP A 351 49.89 -3.05 77.07
CA ASP A 351 48.68 -2.77 77.86
C ASP A 351 47.42 -2.60 77.00
N VAL A 352 47.56 -2.04 75.79
CA VAL A 352 46.47 -1.92 74.82
C VAL A 352 46.07 -3.31 74.31
N LEU A 353 47.06 -4.19 74.09
CA LEU A 353 46.83 -5.59 73.72
C LEU A 353 46.19 -6.41 74.85
N LYS A 354 46.59 -6.18 76.11
CA LYS A 354 45.97 -6.82 77.29
C LYS A 354 44.49 -6.42 77.43
N LEU A 355 44.20 -5.12 77.44
CA LEU A 355 42.83 -4.61 77.53
C LEU A 355 41.96 -5.10 76.37
N LYS A 356 42.51 -5.18 75.15
CA LYS A 356 41.81 -5.74 74.00
C LYS A 356 41.44 -7.23 74.21
N ARG A 357 42.38 -8.04 74.70
CA ARG A 357 42.12 -9.47 75.00
C ARG A 357 41.09 -9.64 76.12
N GLU A 358 41.12 -8.78 77.14
CA GLU A 358 40.14 -8.80 78.22
C GLU A 358 38.74 -8.40 77.74
N ILE A 359 38.63 -7.39 76.86
CA ILE A 359 37.38 -7.02 76.20
C ILE A 359 36.85 -8.20 75.37
N GLU A 360 37.69 -8.82 74.54
CA GLU A 360 37.28 -9.96 73.69
C GLU A 360 36.80 -11.15 74.52
N LYS A 361 37.48 -11.44 75.64
CA LYS A 361 37.08 -12.50 76.58
C LYS A 361 35.73 -12.20 77.22
N LEU A 362 35.53 -10.98 77.70
CA LEU A 362 34.30 -10.56 78.36
C LEU A 362 33.12 -10.48 77.38
N GLU A 363 33.35 -10.07 76.13
CA GLU A 363 32.34 -10.11 75.06
C GLU A 363 31.92 -11.55 74.71
N ALA A 364 32.86 -12.51 74.72
CA ALA A 364 32.57 -13.91 74.52
C ALA A 364 31.74 -14.50 75.67
N GLU A 365 32.03 -14.11 76.92
CA GLU A 365 31.31 -14.50 78.13
C GLU A 365 29.87 -13.95 78.15
N ILE A 366 29.68 -12.70 77.72
CA ILE A 366 28.35 -12.07 77.54
C ILE A 366 27.53 -12.79 76.45
N LYS A 367 28.17 -13.26 75.36
CA LYS A 367 27.52 -14.02 74.28
C LYS A 367 27.06 -15.41 74.70
N GLN A 368 27.80 -16.07 75.60
CA GLN A 368 27.44 -17.40 76.12
C GLN A 368 26.39 -17.34 77.22
N THR A 369 26.16 -16.16 77.80
CA THR A 369 25.11 -15.94 78.81
C THR A 369 23.75 -15.75 78.11
N PRO A 370 22.75 -16.61 78.37
CA PRO A 370 21.42 -16.53 77.75
C PRO A 370 20.82 -15.12 77.83
N ASP A 371 20.14 -14.69 76.75
CA ASP A 371 19.34 -13.47 76.74
C ASP A 371 18.05 -13.70 77.56
N ASP A 372 18.15 -13.65 78.88
CA ASP A 372 16.99 -13.27 79.67
C ASP A 372 16.75 -11.77 79.44
N VAL A 373 15.52 -11.52 78.99
CA VAL A 373 15.05 -10.29 78.39
C VAL A 373 15.47 -9.07 79.20
N LEU A 374 16.13 -8.14 78.51
CA LEU A 374 16.27 -6.73 78.89
C LEU A 374 14.88 -6.10 79.10
N GLU A 375 14.32 -6.24 80.30
CA GLU A 375 13.56 -5.15 80.89
C GLU A 375 14.46 -4.46 81.90
N ALA A 376 14.38 -3.13 81.95
CA ALA A 376 15.07 -2.31 82.94
C ALA A 376 14.99 -2.95 84.34
N ALA A 377 16.04 -2.78 85.15
CA ALA A 377 16.15 -3.23 86.55
C ALA A 377 14.77 -3.50 87.18
N PRO A 378 14.49 -4.69 87.74
CA PRO A 378 13.14 -5.04 88.17
C PRO A 378 12.62 -3.96 89.12
N VAL A 379 11.79 -3.07 88.57
CA VAL A 379 10.77 -2.40 89.33
C VAL A 379 10.02 -3.58 89.92
N SER A 380 10.07 -3.74 91.24
CA SER A 380 9.45 -4.88 91.93
C SER A 380 8.11 -5.14 91.28
N LYS A 381 7.86 -6.40 90.86
CA LYS A 381 6.58 -6.76 90.25
C LYS A 381 5.49 -6.18 91.14
N PRO A 382 4.68 -5.23 90.65
CA PRO A 382 3.70 -4.54 91.46
C PRO A 382 2.87 -5.59 92.19
N ASP A 383 2.86 -5.57 93.52
CA ASP A 383 2.16 -6.56 94.35
C ASP A 383 0.75 -6.08 94.73
N ASN A 384 0.43 -4.82 94.44
CA ASN A 384 -0.89 -4.24 94.59
C ASN A 384 -1.88 -4.88 93.59
N PRO A 385 -2.87 -5.66 94.03
CA PRO A 385 -3.80 -6.37 93.13
C PRO A 385 -4.58 -5.42 92.21
N ALA A 386 -4.94 -4.22 92.68
CA ALA A 386 -5.62 -3.22 91.87
C ALA A 386 -4.71 -2.63 90.78
N TYR A 387 -3.42 -2.45 91.09
CA TYR A 387 -2.41 -2.02 90.11
C TYR A 387 -2.20 -3.09 89.03
N ILE A 388 -2.04 -4.36 89.41
CA ILE A 388 -1.86 -5.48 88.47
C ILE A 388 -3.06 -5.58 87.52
N GLN A 389 -4.29 -5.49 88.05
CA GLN A 389 -5.50 -5.57 87.24
C GLN A 389 -5.59 -4.41 86.24
N LEU A 390 -5.30 -3.18 86.67
CA LEU A 390 -5.27 -2.01 85.78
C LEU A 390 -4.13 -2.06 84.77
N GLN A 391 -2.97 -2.58 85.15
CA GLN A 391 -1.84 -2.80 84.25
C GLN A 391 -2.16 -3.84 83.19
N ALA A 392 -2.82 -4.96 83.56
CA ALA A 392 -3.28 -5.95 82.59
C ALA A 392 -4.31 -5.36 81.61
N GLN A 393 -5.23 -4.53 82.09
CA GLN A 393 -6.18 -3.81 81.22
C GLN A 393 -5.47 -2.79 80.30
N LEU A 394 -4.43 -2.12 80.80
CA LEU A 394 -3.63 -1.18 80.01
C LEU A 394 -2.87 -1.91 78.90
N GLU A 395 -2.23 -3.04 79.21
CA GLU A 395 -1.55 -3.86 78.21
C GLU A 395 -2.52 -4.44 77.18
N ALA A 396 -3.72 -4.85 77.58
CA ALA A 396 -4.78 -5.21 76.64
C ALA A 396 -5.15 -4.04 75.71
N ALA A 397 -5.35 -2.83 76.25
CA ALA A 397 -5.65 -1.64 75.45
C ALA A 397 -4.48 -1.25 74.51
N ARG A 398 -3.23 -1.44 74.93
CA ARG A 398 -2.03 -1.25 74.08
C ARG A 398 -1.97 -2.28 72.96
N ALA A 399 -2.27 -3.54 73.25
CA ALA A 399 -2.34 -4.60 72.26
C ALA A 399 -3.45 -4.34 71.22
N ASP A 400 -4.63 -3.90 71.67
CA ASP A 400 -5.74 -3.49 70.80
C ASP A 400 -5.34 -2.33 69.89
N LEU A 401 -4.73 -1.27 70.43
CA LEU A 401 -4.19 -0.16 69.63
C LEU A 401 -3.21 -0.62 68.55
N LYS A 402 -2.29 -1.52 68.90
CA LYS A 402 -1.31 -2.07 67.95
C LYS A 402 -1.99 -2.89 66.85
N SER A 403 -3.00 -3.68 67.23
CA SER A 403 -3.82 -4.47 66.30
C SER A 403 -4.60 -3.55 65.34
N PHE A 404 -5.31 -2.54 65.86
CA PHE A 404 -6.04 -1.57 65.06
C PHE A 404 -5.12 -0.76 64.15
N ALA A 405 -3.96 -0.31 64.62
CA ALA A 405 -2.97 0.37 63.79
C ALA A 405 -2.49 -0.50 62.63
N LYS A 406 -2.26 -1.80 62.87
CA LYS A 406 -1.90 -2.76 61.81
C LYS A 406 -3.03 -2.96 60.81
N ARG A 407 -4.28 -3.12 61.28
CA ARG A 407 -5.48 -3.23 60.43
C ARG A 407 -5.68 -1.98 59.59
N ARG A 408 -5.63 -0.79 60.20
CA ARG A 408 -5.71 0.51 59.53
C ARG A 408 -4.70 0.62 58.38
N LYS A 409 -3.44 0.25 58.62
CA LYS A 409 -2.39 0.27 57.59
C LYS A 409 -2.70 -0.70 56.44
N ALA A 410 -3.20 -1.90 56.73
CA ALA A 410 -3.59 -2.87 55.72
C ALA A 410 -4.80 -2.39 54.89
N THR A 411 -5.82 -1.84 55.55
CA THR A 411 -7.01 -1.25 54.90
C THR A 411 -6.63 -0.06 54.03
N GLN A 412 -5.74 0.82 54.51
CA GLN A 412 -5.24 1.95 53.73
C GLN A 412 -4.43 1.51 52.51
N LYS A 413 -3.69 0.39 52.59
CA LYS A 413 -3.02 -0.19 51.42
C LYS A 413 -4.03 -0.64 50.36
N ARG A 414 -5.11 -1.32 50.77
CA ARG A 414 -6.19 -1.75 49.86
C ARG A 414 -6.90 -0.57 49.20
N ILE A 415 -7.17 0.51 49.95
CA ILE A 415 -7.75 1.74 49.38
C ILE A 415 -6.86 2.27 48.24
N ARG A 416 -5.54 2.38 48.47
CA ARG A 416 -4.59 2.81 47.43
C ARG A 416 -4.57 1.88 46.23
N GLU A 417 -4.64 0.55 46.46
CA GLU A 417 -4.71 -0.43 45.38
C GLU A 417 -5.99 -0.23 44.53
N TYR A 418 -7.13 0.13 45.13
CA TYR A 418 -8.35 0.47 44.40
C TYR A 418 -8.27 1.83 43.69
N GLU A 419 -7.73 2.86 44.35
CA GLU A 419 -7.47 4.17 43.74
C GLU A 419 -6.58 4.05 42.49
N ASP A 420 -5.50 3.25 42.57
CA ASP A 420 -4.60 2.98 41.45
C ASP A 420 -5.34 2.26 40.30
N ARG A 421 -6.23 1.32 40.61
CA ARG A 421 -7.06 0.63 39.60
C ARG A 421 -8.00 1.62 38.91
N ILE A 422 -8.66 2.50 39.66
CA ILE A 422 -9.63 3.49 39.14
C ILE A 422 -8.90 4.55 38.30
N THR A 423 -7.78 5.09 38.78
CA THR A 423 -7.03 6.14 38.09
C THR A 423 -6.33 5.65 36.82
N SER A 424 -5.90 4.39 36.77
CA SER A 424 -5.31 3.79 35.57
C SER A 424 -6.36 3.27 34.57
N ALA A 425 -7.62 3.10 34.98
CA ALA A 425 -8.68 2.57 34.13
C ALA A 425 -8.92 3.35 32.82
N PRO A 426 -8.96 4.70 32.78
CA PRO A 426 -9.19 5.42 31.53
C PRO A 426 -8.15 5.13 30.44
N ARG A 427 -6.89 4.96 30.84
CA ARG A 427 -5.81 4.60 29.90
C ARG A 427 -5.95 3.16 29.41
N VAL A 428 -6.25 2.22 30.31
CA VAL A 428 -6.53 0.82 29.95
C VAL A 428 -7.75 0.73 29.04
N GLU A 429 -8.78 1.55 29.28
CA GLU A 429 -9.97 1.65 28.44
C GLU A 429 -9.64 2.15 27.04
N GLN A 430 -8.84 3.20 26.92
CA GLN A 430 -8.42 3.75 25.64
C GLN A 430 -7.67 2.70 24.81
N ASP A 431 -6.71 2.00 25.41
CA ASP A 431 -5.94 0.94 24.76
C ASP A 431 -6.85 -0.25 24.39
N TYR A 432 -7.74 -0.67 25.29
CA TYR A 432 -8.70 -1.74 25.04
C TYR A 432 -9.65 -1.42 23.87
N ARG A 433 -10.20 -0.20 23.84
CA ARG A 433 -11.07 0.27 22.76
C ARG A 433 -10.32 0.35 21.44
N ALA A 434 -9.06 0.77 21.45
CA ALA A 434 -8.24 0.79 20.23
C ALA A 434 -8.05 -0.64 19.67
N LEU A 435 -7.67 -1.60 20.51
CA LEU A 435 -7.52 -3.01 20.09
C LEU A 435 -8.85 -3.61 19.62
N THR A 436 -9.94 -3.32 20.32
CA THR A 436 -11.28 -3.84 19.99
C THR A 436 -11.76 -3.29 18.65
N ARG A 437 -11.60 -1.97 18.42
CA ARG A 437 -11.91 -1.33 17.15
C ARG A 437 -11.08 -1.92 16.00
N ASP A 438 -9.78 -2.15 16.21
CA ASP A 438 -8.92 -2.75 15.19
C ASP A 438 -9.34 -4.20 14.87
N TYR A 439 -9.73 -4.97 15.89
CA TYR A 439 -10.28 -6.31 15.74
C TYR A 439 -11.59 -6.30 14.95
N GLU A 440 -12.58 -5.48 15.34
CA GLU A 440 -13.86 -5.35 14.65
C GLU A 440 -13.70 -4.89 13.19
N ASN A 441 -12.85 -3.89 12.96
CA ASN A 441 -12.56 -3.41 11.60
C ASN A 441 -11.90 -4.49 10.74
N THR A 442 -11.03 -5.32 11.32
CA THR A 442 -10.38 -6.41 10.60
C THR A 442 -11.38 -7.52 10.29
N ILE A 443 -12.32 -7.82 11.19
CA ILE A 443 -13.42 -8.77 10.94
C ILE A 443 -14.32 -8.28 9.80
N LYS A 444 -14.73 -7.02 9.83
CA LYS A 444 -15.57 -6.45 8.75
C LYS A 444 -14.88 -6.56 7.40
N LYS A 445 -13.61 -6.18 7.31
CA LYS A 445 -12.80 -6.34 6.09
C LYS A 445 -12.68 -7.80 5.67
N TYR A 446 -12.48 -8.72 6.62
CA TYR A 446 -12.41 -10.15 6.33
C TYR A 446 -13.72 -10.67 5.73
N GLN A 447 -14.87 -10.26 6.26
CA GLN A 447 -16.19 -10.60 5.72
C GLN A 447 -16.36 -10.03 4.31
N GLU A 448 -16.08 -8.74 4.11
CA GLU A 448 -16.15 -8.11 2.78
C GLU A 448 -15.25 -8.80 1.74
N VAL A 449 -14.02 -9.15 2.11
CA VAL A 449 -13.10 -9.87 1.21
C VAL A 449 -13.60 -11.28 0.93
N LYS A 450 -14.19 -11.95 1.93
CA LYS A 450 -14.75 -13.30 1.76
C LYS A 450 -15.98 -13.31 0.84
N ASP A 451 -16.83 -12.29 0.94
CA ASP A 451 -17.98 -12.13 0.06
C ASP A 451 -17.53 -11.87 -1.38
N LYS A 452 -16.57 -10.95 -1.57
CA LYS A 452 -15.93 -10.71 -2.88
C LYS A 452 -15.23 -11.96 -3.43
N LEU A 453 -14.62 -12.78 -2.57
CA LEU A 453 -14.00 -14.04 -2.98
C LEU A 453 -15.07 -15.02 -3.51
N MET A 454 -16.23 -15.10 -2.86
CA MET A 454 -17.34 -15.93 -3.35
C MET A 454 -17.84 -15.44 -4.72
N GLU A 455 -18.00 -14.13 -4.90
CA GLU A 455 -18.33 -13.53 -6.19
C GLU A 455 -17.27 -13.83 -7.25
N ALA A 456 -15.98 -13.63 -6.94
CA ALA A 456 -14.87 -13.87 -7.86
C ALA A 456 -14.75 -15.36 -8.25
N ARG A 457 -15.01 -16.29 -7.33
CA ARG A 457 -15.05 -17.73 -7.65
C ARG A 457 -16.23 -18.09 -8.54
N LEU A 458 -17.38 -17.48 -8.31
CA LEU A 458 -18.53 -17.64 -9.19
C LEU A 458 -18.18 -17.11 -10.59
N SER A 459 -17.54 -15.94 -10.70
CA SER A 459 -17.04 -15.43 -11.98
C SER A 459 -16.03 -16.37 -12.63
N GLU A 460 -15.06 -16.90 -11.88
CA GLU A 460 -14.07 -17.85 -12.38
C GLU A 460 -14.75 -19.10 -12.98
N GLU A 461 -15.76 -19.65 -12.30
CA GLU A 461 -16.50 -20.80 -12.82
C GLU A 461 -17.38 -20.42 -14.04
N LEU A 462 -18.00 -19.23 -14.04
CA LEU A 462 -18.77 -18.74 -15.20
C LEU A 462 -17.88 -18.52 -16.43
N GLU A 463 -16.65 -18.04 -16.26
CA GLU A 463 -15.66 -17.89 -17.34
C GLU A 463 -15.20 -19.25 -17.87
N LYS A 464 -15.01 -20.22 -16.98
CA LYS A 464 -14.66 -21.61 -17.33
C LYS A 464 -15.80 -22.31 -18.08
N GLU A 465 -17.06 -22.04 -17.71
CA GLU A 465 -18.26 -22.50 -18.43
C GLU A 465 -18.56 -21.70 -19.71
N ARG A 466 -17.72 -20.70 -20.07
CA ARG A 466 -17.89 -19.83 -21.25
C ARG A 466 -19.20 -19.03 -21.27
N LYS A 467 -19.71 -18.65 -20.08
CA LYS A 467 -20.94 -17.85 -19.89
C LYS A 467 -20.68 -16.36 -19.66
N GLY A 468 -19.44 -15.90 -19.81
CA GLY A 468 -19.02 -14.49 -19.74
C GLY A 468 -19.12 -13.74 -21.07
N GLU A 469 -18.71 -12.47 -21.09
CA GLU A 469 -18.55 -11.68 -22.33
C GLU A 469 -17.71 -12.45 -23.37
N ARG A 470 -18.20 -12.61 -24.59
CA ARG A 470 -17.49 -13.39 -25.59
C ARG A 470 -17.33 -12.61 -26.89
N PHE A 471 -16.21 -12.86 -27.53
CA PHE A 471 -16.03 -12.48 -28.91
C PHE A 471 -16.76 -13.51 -29.76
N THR A 472 -17.77 -13.09 -30.49
CA THR A 472 -18.48 -13.94 -31.45
C THR A 472 -18.10 -13.53 -32.85
N LEU A 473 -17.80 -14.53 -33.67
CA LEU A 473 -17.57 -14.30 -35.09
C LEU A 473 -18.92 -14.01 -35.73
N ILE A 474 -19.13 -12.80 -36.24
CA ILE A 474 -20.33 -12.45 -37.01
C ILE A 474 -20.13 -12.89 -38.46
N GLU A 475 -19.04 -12.39 -39.05
CA GLU A 475 -18.73 -12.59 -40.46
C GLU A 475 -17.37 -13.26 -40.57
N PRO A 476 -17.32 -14.52 -41.06
CA PRO A 476 -16.05 -15.20 -41.29
C PRO A 476 -15.30 -14.56 -42.47
N PRO A 477 -13.97 -14.73 -42.55
CA PRO A 477 -13.20 -14.23 -43.67
C PRO A 477 -13.61 -14.92 -44.97
N LEU A 478 -14.09 -14.12 -45.93
CA LEU A 478 -14.50 -14.58 -47.25
C LEU A 478 -13.33 -14.56 -48.23
N LEU A 479 -13.42 -15.38 -49.27
CA LEU A 479 -12.46 -15.38 -50.37
C LEU A 479 -12.64 -14.09 -51.19
N PRO A 480 -11.63 -13.20 -51.24
CA PRO A 480 -11.76 -11.94 -51.97
C PRO A 480 -11.76 -12.16 -53.49
N GLU A 481 -12.79 -11.66 -54.17
CA GLU A 481 -12.92 -11.77 -55.63
C GLU A 481 -12.17 -10.66 -56.40
N VAL A 482 -11.90 -9.53 -55.74
CA VAL A 482 -11.24 -8.37 -56.33
C VAL A 482 -10.01 -7.98 -55.50
N PRO A 483 -8.93 -7.50 -56.13
CA PRO A 483 -7.78 -6.99 -55.40
C PRO A 483 -8.14 -5.69 -54.68
N ASN A 484 -7.68 -5.55 -53.44
CA ASN A 484 -7.85 -4.35 -52.62
C ASN A 484 -6.85 -3.26 -53.02
N SER A 485 -5.61 -3.64 -53.28
CA SER A 485 -4.55 -2.71 -53.70
C SER A 485 -3.67 -3.30 -54.82
N PRO A 486 -3.05 -2.44 -55.64
CA PRO A 486 -3.28 -1.01 -55.76
C PRO A 486 -4.58 -0.68 -56.53
N ASN A 487 -5.18 0.49 -56.26
CA ASN A 487 -6.35 0.95 -57.02
C ASN A 487 -5.93 1.35 -58.45
N ARG A 488 -5.98 0.39 -59.37
CA ARG A 488 -5.53 0.53 -60.76
C ARG A 488 -6.21 1.70 -61.49
N ILE A 489 -7.50 1.92 -61.22
CA ILE A 489 -8.26 3.03 -61.83
C ILE A 489 -7.67 4.37 -61.39
N MET A 490 -7.35 4.51 -60.10
CA MET A 490 -6.76 5.74 -59.56
C MET A 490 -5.37 6.00 -60.15
N ILE A 491 -4.53 4.96 -60.29
CA ILE A 491 -3.19 5.08 -60.90
C ILE A 491 -3.31 5.57 -62.35
N ILE A 492 -4.24 5.01 -63.12
CA ILE A 492 -4.47 5.42 -64.51
C ILE A 492 -4.96 6.87 -64.59
N ILE A 493 -5.94 7.25 -63.78
CA ILE A 493 -6.46 8.63 -63.76
C ILE A 493 -5.37 9.62 -63.36
N LEU A 494 -4.63 9.34 -62.29
CA LEU A 494 -3.55 10.20 -61.82
C LEU A 494 -2.44 10.30 -62.87
N GLY A 495 -2.09 9.18 -63.50
CA GLY A 495 -1.13 9.14 -64.61
C GLY A 495 -1.57 9.95 -65.82
N LEU A 496 -2.85 9.90 -66.19
CA LEU A 496 -3.42 10.72 -67.27
C LEU A 496 -3.35 12.21 -66.93
N ILE A 497 -3.74 12.61 -65.72
CA ILE A 497 -3.69 14.01 -65.28
C ILE A 497 -2.24 14.52 -65.30
N LEU A 498 -1.31 13.74 -64.74
CA LEU A 498 0.12 14.07 -64.76
C LEU A 498 0.66 14.18 -66.18
N SER A 499 0.27 13.27 -67.08
CA SER A 499 0.69 13.29 -68.48
C SER A 499 0.25 14.57 -69.20
N PHE A 500 -0.99 15.03 -68.96
CA PHE A 500 -1.51 16.28 -69.51
C PHE A 500 -0.76 17.50 -68.95
N GLY A 501 -0.51 17.53 -67.64
CA GLY A 501 0.24 18.59 -66.99
C GLY A 501 1.66 18.72 -67.57
N VAL A 502 2.37 17.60 -67.68
CA VAL A 502 3.71 17.57 -68.30
C VAL A 502 3.64 17.99 -69.77
N GLY A 503 2.63 17.55 -70.51
CA GLY A 503 2.41 17.98 -71.90
C GLY A 503 2.27 19.51 -72.04
N LEU A 504 1.49 20.15 -71.16
CA LEU A 504 1.32 21.60 -71.13
C LEU A 504 2.63 22.32 -70.79
N VAL A 505 3.37 21.82 -69.79
CA VAL A 505 4.68 22.39 -69.39
C VAL A 505 5.68 22.31 -70.54
N VAL A 506 5.76 21.16 -71.24
CA VAL A 506 6.65 21.00 -72.41
C VAL A 506 6.28 21.98 -73.51
N VAL A 507 4.99 22.16 -73.80
CA VAL A 507 4.53 23.13 -74.80
C VAL A 507 4.87 24.57 -74.39
N ALA A 508 4.62 24.93 -73.13
CA ALA A 508 4.89 26.28 -72.62
C ALA A 508 6.39 26.59 -72.65
N LEU A 509 7.25 25.63 -72.28
CA LEU A 509 8.70 25.79 -72.29
C LEU A 509 9.23 25.91 -73.72
N LEU A 510 8.74 25.09 -74.65
CA LEU A 510 9.10 25.18 -76.06
C LEU A 510 8.60 26.47 -76.73
N GLU A 511 7.47 27.02 -76.27
CA GLU A 511 6.97 28.31 -76.75
C GLU A 511 7.77 29.48 -76.15
N SER A 512 8.15 29.41 -74.89
CA SER A 512 8.98 30.43 -74.24
C SER A 512 10.40 30.52 -74.81
N MET A 513 10.90 29.46 -75.44
CA MET A 513 12.20 29.43 -76.10
C MET A 513 12.14 29.77 -77.60
N ASP A 514 10.94 30.06 -78.14
CA ASP A 514 10.75 30.35 -79.56
C ASP A 514 10.62 31.85 -79.81
N ASP A 515 11.74 32.49 -80.11
CA ASP A 515 11.84 33.95 -80.33
C ASP A 515 11.38 34.40 -81.73
N SER A 516 10.66 33.57 -82.48
CA SER A 516 10.27 33.94 -83.85
C SER A 516 9.12 34.94 -83.89
N VAL A 517 9.27 35.97 -84.73
CA VAL A 517 8.25 37.02 -84.92
C VAL A 517 7.08 36.46 -85.75
N ARG A 518 5.91 36.30 -85.11
CA ARG A 518 4.77 35.61 -85.73
C ARG A 518 3.48 36.43 -85.67
N GLY A 519 3.44 37.49 -86.49
CA GLY A 519 2.22 38.24 -86.77
C GLY A 519 2.42 39.75 -86.80
N VAL A 520 1.36 40.44 -87.21
CA VAL A 520 1.30 41.91 -87.34
C VAL A 520 1.59 42.61 -86.01
N LYS A 521 1.02 42.07 -84.92
CA LYS A 521 1.18 42.61 -83.55
C LYS A 521 2.59 42.45 -82.98
N SER A 522 3.25 41.32 -83.24
CA SER A 522 4.64 41.09 -82.81
C SER A 522 5.63 41.98 -83.57
N MET A 523 5.31 42.36 -84.82
CA MET A 523 6.06 43.36 -85.57
C MET A 523 5.84 44.78 -85.02
N GLU A 524 4.59 45.11 -84.65
CA GLU A 524 4.25 46.39 -84.02
C GLU A 524 4.96 46.60 -82.67
N SER A 525 5.04 45.56 -81.84
CA SER A 525 5.69 45.64 -80.53
C SER A 525 7.23 45.72 -80.61
N LEU A 526 7.85 45.08 -81.60
CA LEU A 526 9.31 45.11 -81.79
C LEU A 526 9.81 46.40 -82.47
N PHE A 527 9.04 46.94 -83.43
CA PHE A 527 9.47 48.07 -84.25
C PHE A 527 8.75 49.39 -83.94
N GLY A 528 7.75 49.38 -83.05
CA GLY A 528 7.01 50.57 -82.60
C GLY A 528 6.09 51.20 -83.65
N SER A 529 5.88 50.51 -84.79
CA SER A 529 5.10 51.02 -85.92
C SER A 529 4.29 49.92 -86.60
N ALA A 530 3.05 50.23 -86.99
CA ALA A 530 2.17 49.32 -87.71
C ALA A 530 2.66 49.08 -89.14
N PRO A 531 2.67 47.82 -89.62
CA PRO A 531 3.08 47.51 -90.99
C PRO A 531 2.06 48.03 -92.01
N LEU A 532 2.57 48.62 -93.10
CA LEU A 532 1.76 49.33 -94.12
C LEU A 532 0.80 48.43 -94.92
N ALA A 533 1.14 47.15 -95.08
CA ALA A 533 0.28 46.16 -95.72
C ALA A 533 0.64 44.77 -95.20
N THR A 534 -0.37 43.91 -95.03
CA THR A 534 -0.18 42.51 -94.67
C THR A 534 -0.57 41.66 -95.88
N ILE A 535 0.36 40.87 -96.38
CA ILE A 535 0.05 39.93 -97.46
C ILE A 535 -0.57 38.71 -96.79
N PRO A 536 -1.85 38.39 -97.06
CA PRO A 536 -2.46 37.18 -96.52
C PRO A 536 -1.69 35.98 -97.07
N TYR A 537 -1.51 34.98 -96.22
CA TYR A 537 -0.91 33.73 -96.65
C TYR A 537 -1.77 33.10 -97.75
N ILE A 538 -1.24 33.02 -98.97
CA ILE A 538 -1.88 32.33 -100.09
C ILE A 538 -1.22 30.94 -100.18
N PRO A 539 -1.91 29.88 -99.74
CA PRO A 539 -1.34 28.54 -99.77
C PRO A 539 -1.06 28.09 -101.21
N SER A 540 0.08 27.41 -101.41
CA SER A 540 0.45 26.87 -102.73
C SER A 540 -0.46 25.71 -103.13
N ALA A 541 -0.63 25.46 -104.43
CA ALA A 541 -1.43 24.33 -104.94
C ALA A 541 -0.94 22.98 -104.39
N ASP A 542 0.38 22.83 -104.18
CA ASP A 542 0.98 21.64 -103.55
C ASP A 542 0.64 21.52 -102.06
N GLU A 543 0.55 22.64 -101.33
CA GLU A 543 0.14 22.63 -99.91
C GLU A 543 -1.35 22.34 -99.73
N ILE A 544 -2.19 22.85 -100.62
CA ILE A 544 -3.62 22.53 -100.65
C ILE A 544 -3.80 21.03 -100.92
N ALA A 545 -2.99 20.46 -101.83
CA ALA A 545 -2.98 19.02 -102.12
C ALA A 545 -2.46 18.17 -100.94
N GLU A 546 -1.43 18.61 -100.23
CA GLU A 546 -0.89 17.88 -99.06
C GLU A 546 -1.87 17.91 -97.87
N THR A 547 -2.57 19.03 -97.68
CA THR A 547 -3.60 19.21 -96.63
C THR A 547 -4.90 18.45 -96.95
N GLN A 548 -5.21 18.27 -98.24
CA GLN A 548 -6.30 17.43 -98.74
C GLN A 548 -5.92 15.95 -98.84
N SER A 549 -4.63 15.61 -98.84
CA SER A 549 -4.20 14.22 -98.76
C SER A 549 -4.69 13.65 -97.42
N HIS A 550 -5.52 12.61 -97.49
CA HIS A 550 -5.99 11.93 -96.30
C HIS A 550 -4.86 11.14 -95.63
N ALA A 551 -3.68 10.99 -96.26
CA ALA A 551 -2.57 10.17 -95.79
C ALA A 551 -2.09 10.47 -94.35
N PRO A 552 -1.81 11.73 -93.93
CA PRO A 552 -1.46 12.03 -92.54
C PRO A 552 -2.62 11.83 -91.55
N LYS A 553 -3.86 12.10 -91.97
CA LYS A 553 -5.07 11.85 -91.16
C LYS A 553 -5.31 10.34 -90.98
N ILE A 554 -5.13 9.55 -92.03
CA ILE A 554 -5.22 8.10 -92.05
C ILE A 554 -4.10 7.49 -91.20
N LYS A 555 -2.86 7.99 -91.23
CA LYS A 555 -1.78 7.52 -90.33
C LYS A 555 -2.07 7.80 -88.86
N LEU A 556 -2.65 8.96 -88.54
CA LEU A 556 -3.11 9.28 -87.17
C LEU A 556 -4.29 8.41 -86.74
N ILE A 557 -5.26 8.15 -87.63
CA ILE A 557 -6.38 7.24 -87.37
C ILE A 557 -5.89 5.81 -87.21
N LEU A 558 -5.00 5.31 -88.08
CA LEU A 558 -4.38 3.98 -87.94
C LEU A 558 -3.58 3.86 -86.64
N GLY A 559 -2.83 4.89 -86.27
CA GLY A 559 -2.09 4.93 -85.00
C GLY A 559 -3.04 4.92 -83.79
N GLY A 560 -4.13 5.70 -83.85
CA GLY A 560 -5.17 5.71 -82.82
C GLY A 560 -5.91 4.37 -82.71
N VAL A 561 -6.24 3.74 -83.85
CA VAL A 561 -6.84 2.39 -83.90
C VAL A 561 -5.87 1.34 -83.38
N GLY A 562 -4.59 1.41 -83.74
CA GLY A 562 -3.55 0.52 -83.22
C GLY A 562 -3.38 0.64 -81.70
N LEU A 563 -3.34 1.87 -81.18
CA LEU A 563 -3.32 2.11 -79.74
C LEU A 563 -4.57 1.54 -79.05
N LEU A 564 -5.75 1.74 -79.65
CA LEU A 564 -7.03 1.25 -79.13
C LEU A 564 -7.08 -0.29 -79.11
N VAL A 565 -6.54 -0.95 -80.14
CA VAL A 565 -6.40 -2.41 -80.18
C VAL A 565 -5.44 -2.91 -79.10
N VAL A 566 -4.29 -2.26 -78.90
CA VAL A 566 -3.35 -2.61 -77.83
C VAL A 566 -4.01 -2.44 -76.45
N VAL A 567 -4.75 -1.35 -76.24
CA VAL A 567 -5.51 -1.12 -75.00
C VAL A 567 -6.57 -2.21 -74.82
N LEU A 568 -7.33 -2.58 -75.85
CA LEU A 568 -8.32 -3.66 -75.77
C LEU A 568 -7.69 -5.02 -75.46
N ILE A 569 -6.52 -5.33 -76.02
CA ILE A 569 -5.77 -6.56 -75.74
C ILE A 569 -5.28 -6.58 -74.28
N LEU A 570 -4.73 -5.45 -73.79
CA LEU A 570 -4.31 -5.32 -72.39
C LEU A 570 -5.49 -5.46 -71.42
N VAL A 571 -6.64 -4.86 -71.74
CA VAL A 571 -7.87 -4.99 -70.95
C VAL A 571 -8.36 -6.43 -70.91
N ASN A 572 -8.36 -7.12 -72.06
CA ASN A 572 -8.80 -8.51 -72.17
C ASN A 572 -7.95 -9.48 -71.34
N TYR A 573 -6.63 -9.26 -71.31
CA TYR A 573 -5.70 -10.18 -70.64
C TYR A 573 -5.54 -9.89 -69.14
N PHE A 574 -5.59 -8.62 -68.72
CA PHE A 574 -5.22 -8.22 -67.36
C PHE A 574 -6.36 -7.70 -66.47
N TYR A 575 -7.57 -7.49 -67.01
CA TYR A 575 -8.72 -7.06 -66.21
C TYR A 575 -9.83 -8.11 -66.20
N LYS A 576 -10.52 -8.27 -67.32
CA LYS A 576 -11.58 -9.26 -67.56
C LYS A 576 -11.58 -9.57 -69.04
N PRO A 577 -11.84 -10.83 -69.44
CA PRO A 577 -12.01 -11.11 -70.85
C PRO A 577 -13.20 -10.29 -71.41
N LEU A 578 -13.06 -9.83 -72.65
CA LEU A 578 -13.95 -8.84 -73.28
C LEU A 578 -15.42 -9.29 -73.31
N ASP A 579 -15.65 -10.59 -73.31
CA ASP A 579 -16.95 -11.24 -73.17
C ASP A 579 -17.62 -10.90 -71.83
N VAL A 580 -16.92 -11.01 -70.70
CA VAL A 580 -17.45 -10.70 -69.37
C VAL A 580 -17.73 -9.19 -69.22
N LEU A 581 -16.87 -8.34 -69.77
CA LEU A 581 -17.08 -6.88 -69.79
C LEU A 581 -18.34 -6.48 -70.56
N TRP A 582 -18.60 -7.13 -71.70
CA TRP A 582 -19.80 -6.94 -72.51
C TRP A 582 -21.07 -7.28 -71.72
N TYR A 583 -21.08 -8.42 -71.01
CA TYR A 583 -22.21 -8.81 -70.16
C TYR A 583 -22.43 -7.88 -68.96
N VAL A 584 -21.37 -7.36 -68.35
CA VAL A 584 -21.48 -6.37 -67.25
C VAL A 584 -22.08 -5.05 -67.75
N ILE A 585 -21.72 -4.62 -68.95
CA ILE A 585 -22.24 -3.40 -69.58
C ILE A 585 -23.71 -3.56 -69.98
N LEU A 586 -24.08 -4.70 -70.59
CA LEU A 586 -25.47 -5.06 -70.88
C LEU A 586 -26.34 -5.04 -69.62
N ARG A 587 -25.85 -5.69 -68.54
CA ARG A 587 -26.55 -5.73 -67.25
C ARG A 587 -26.72 -4.34 -66.61
N LYS A 588 -25.77 -3.41 -66.82
CA LYS A 588 -25.87 -2.01 -66.36
C LYS A 588 -26.77 -1.14 -67.23
N LEU A 589 -26.88 -1.45 -68.52
CA LEU A 589 -27.75 -0.78 -69.49
C LEU A 589 -29.18 -1.36 -69.50
N GLY A 590 -29.44 -2.41 -68.72
CA GLY A 590 -30.77 -2.98 -68.56
C GLY A 590 -31.26 -3.82 -69.75
N ILE A 591 -30.34 -4.36 -70.54
CA ILE A 591 -30.62 -5.27 -71.67
C ILE A 591 -30.17 -6.68 -71.31
#